data_AF-A0A1F6SF96-F1
#
_entry.id   AF-A0A1F6SF96-F1
#
_cell.length_a   1.000
_cell.length_b   1.000
_cell.length_c   1.000
_cell.angle_alpha   90.00
_cell.angle_beta   90.00
_cell.angle_gamma   90.00
#
_symmetry.space_group_name_H-M   'P 1'
#
loop_
_entity.id
_entity.type
_entity.pdbx_description
1 polymer ?
#
loop_
_entity_poly.entity_id
_entity_poly.type
_entity_poly.pdbx_seq_one_letter_code
_entity_poly.pdbx_strand_id
1 'polypeptide(L)'
;MQICNSCHAGCCRKHNIDITGIDILNIAETLNLDISFFSEALPNDDQYVKAMLNKVPLLKFTDGEPDKYYRMCLKMRESTLFPNSLKCMFLQEWIDENPDSANFNKVIARCGIYNIRPLTCSTYPAKLEQNSLSAYYIDPFISSEENTNPAYKACPRPLSKDDFDNNSANMMKDLVLYKFEMDFFKMLSEKWNKNPRASDDLITFLKEEYKNRVKFTPKEISSPQKN
;
A
#
# COMPACT_ATOMS: atom_id res chain seq x y z
N MET A 1 12.81 7.43 -11.75
CA MET A 1 13.11 6.87 -10.42
C MET A 1 14.00 5.64 -10.56
N GLN A 2 15.32 5.79 -10.42
CA GLN A 2 16.30 4.70 -10.57
C GLN A 2 16.52 3.87 -9.30
N ILE A 3 16.13 4.39 -8.12
CA ILE A 3 16.50 3.80 -6.82
C ILE A 3 15.81 2.46 -6.56
N CYS A 4 14.55 2.30 -7.01
CA CYS A 4 13.83 1.04 -6.85
C CYS A 4 14.40 -0.08 -7.74
N ASN A 5 15.05 0.26 -8.86
CA ASN A 5 15.67 -0.72 -9.77
C ASN A 5 16.98 -1.30 -9.19
N SER A 6 17.57 -0.63 -8.20
CA SER A 6 18.85 -1.03 -7.59
C SER A 6 18.76 -1.46 -6.12
N CYS A 7 17.59 -1.37 -5.46
CA CYS A 7 17.47 -1.70 -4.03
C CYS A 7 17.07 -3.15 -3.71
N HIS A 8 17.01 -4.04 -4.71
CA HIS A 8 16.55 -5.44 -4.56
C HIS A 8 15.14 -5.59 -3.92
N ALA A 9 14.38 -4.49 -3.85
CA ALA A 9 13.04 -4.40 -3.28
C ALA A 9 12.92 -4.88 -1.82
N GLY A 10 13.88 -4.54 -0.95
CA GLY A 10 13.81 -4.93 0.46
C GLY A 10 12.56 -4.41 1.20
N CYS A 11 11.98 -3.27 0.78
CA CYS A 11 10.70 -2.79 1.30
C CYS A 11 9.53 -3.76 1.01
N CYS A 12 9.59 -4.51 -0.09
CA CYS A 12 8.61 -5.54 -0.43
C CYS A 12 8.76 -6.81 0.40
N ARG A 13 9.74 -6.90 1.30
CA ARG A 13 9.98 -8.08 2.15
C ARG A 13 9.84 -7.76 3.63
N LYS A 14 10.24 -6.54 4.01
CA LYS A 14 10.36 -6.12 5.40
C LYS A 14 9.02 -5.91 6.11
N HIS A 15 7.97 -5.55 5.37
CA HIS A 15 6.72 -5.11 5.96
C HIS A 15 5.53 -5.84 5.33
N ASN A 16 4.53 -6.13 6.16
CA ASN A 16 3.18 -6.33 5.66
C ASN A 16 2.70 -4.99 5.11
N ILE A 17 2.31 -4.98 3.83
CA ILE A 17 1.95 -3.75 3.13
C ILE A 17 0.46 -3.53 3.34
N ASP A 18 0.11 -2.63 4.25
CA ASP A 18 -1.27 -2.17 4.42
C ASP A 18 -1.78 -1.52 3.12
N ILE A 19 -3.01 -1.88 2.73
CA ILE A 19 -3.66 -1.36 1.52
C ILE A 19 -4.95 -0.63 1.86
N THR A 20 -5.27 0.40 1.09
CA THR A 20 -6.52 1.15 1.21
C THR A 20 -7.64 0.52 0.40
N GLY A 21 -8.88 0.97 0.62
CA GLY A 21 -10.02 0.55 -0.19
C GLY A 21 -9.82 0.82 -1.69
N ILE A 22 -9.21 1.96 -2.06
CA ILE A 22 -8.94 2.26 -3.47
C ILE A 22 -7.83 1.38 -4.05
N ASP A 23 -6.82 1.02 -3.26
CA ASP A 23 -5.78 0.09 -3.70
C ASP A 23 -6.38 -1.29 -4.00
N ILE A 24 -7.29 -1.77 -3.14
CA ILE A 24 -8.03 -3.02 -3.35
C ILE A 24 -8.79 -2.98 -4.67
N LEU A 25 -9.60 -1.93 -4.88
CA LEU A 25 -10.41 -1.79 -6.09
C LEU A 25 -9.54 -1.69 -7.34
N ASN A 26 -8.51 -0.85 -7.31
CA ASN A 26 -7.62 -0.63 -8.46
C ASN A 26 -6.89 -1.92 -8.87
N ILE A 27 -6.37 -2.68 -7.90
CA ILE A 27 -5.66 -3.94 -8.20
C ILE A 27 -6.65 -4.98 -8.74
N ALA A 28 -7.79 -5.16 -8.07
CA ALA A 28 -8.80 -6.13 -8.47
C ALA A 28 -9.32 -5.87 -9.89
N GLU A 29 -9.66 -4.62 -10.21
CA GLU A 29 -10.24 -4.25 -11.51
C GLU A 29 -9.19 -4.23 -12.62
N THR A 30 -7.99 -3.69 -12.37
CA THR A 30 -6.96 -3.58 -13.42
C THR A 30 -6.39 -4.94 -13.81
N LEU A 31 -6.22 -5.84 -12.84
CA LEU A 31 -5.66 -7.17 -13.09
C LEU A 31 -6.73 -8.24 -13.30
N ASN A 32 -8.01 -7.89 -13.13
CA ASN A 32 -9.13 -8.83 -13.13
C ASN A 32 -8.90 -9.99 -12.16
N LEU A 33 -8.58 -9.67 -10.91
CA LEU A 33 -8.28 -10.62 -9.84
C LEU A 33 -9.27 -10.49 -8.70
N ASP A 34 -9.61 -11.62 -8.08
CA ASP A 34 -10.33 -11.63 -6.82
C ASP A 34 -9.46 -11.09 -5.67
N ILE A 35 -10.05 -10.40 -4.70
CA ILE A 35 -9.33 -9.84 -3.55
C ILE A 35 -8.56 -10.91 -2.78
N SER A 36 -9.14 -12.10 -2.61
CA SER A 36 -8.51 -13.21 -1.90
C SER A 36 -7.25 -13.72 -2.61
N PHE A 37 -7.09 -13.46 -3.90
CA PHE A 37 -5.87 -13.81 -4.61
C PHE A 37 -4.69 -12.98 -4.13
N PHE A 38 -4.92 -11.68 -3.83
CA PHE A 38 -3.83 -10.75 -3.59
C PHE A 38 -3.75 -10.06 -2.24
N SER A 39 -4.82 -10.10 -1.47
CA SER A 39 -4.88 -9.50 -0.15
C SER A 39 -5.24 -10.53 0.90
N GLU A 40 -4.78 -10.27 2.12
CA GLU A 40 -5.14 -11.02 3.31
C GLU A 40 -5.61 -10.07 4.41
N ALA A 41 -6.59 -10.54 5.18
CA ALA A 41 -7.03 -9.91 6.40
C ALA A 41 -6.14 -10.42 7.55
N LEU A 42 -5.21 -9.59 8.02
CA LEU A 42 -4.32 -9.97 9.13
C LEU A 42 -4.98 -9.64 10.47
N PRO A 43 -5.19 -10.65 11.37
CA PRO A 43 -5.72 -10.40 12.69
C PRO A 43 -4.73 -9.59 13.52
N ASN A 44 -5.24 -8.70 14.38
CA ASN A 44 -4.42 -7.90 15.27
C ASN A 44 -4.73 -8.26 16.73
N ASP A 45 -3.69 -8.22 17.56
CA ASP A 45 -3.83 -8.38 19.00
C ASP A 45 -4.49 -7.15 19.65
N ASP A 46 -4.98 -7.33 20.87
CA ASP A 46 -5.78 -6.33 21.57
C ASP A 46 -4.94 -5.08 21.91
N GLN A 47 -3.62 -5.23 22.08
CA GLN A 47 -2.71 -4.12 22.35
C GLN A 47 -2.59 -3.21 21.13
N TYR A 48 -2.39 -3.79 19.94
CA TYR A 48 -2.36 -3.08 18.68
C TYR A 48 -3.71 -2.39 18.42
N VAL A 49 -4.82 -3.12 18.59
CA VAL A 49 -6.17 -2.57 18.42
C VAL A 49 -6.36 -1.37 19.33
N LYS A 50 -6.08 -1.47 20.63
CA LYS A 50 -6.20 -0.35 21.57
C LYS A 50 -5.37 0.87 21.17
N ALA A 51 -4.17 0.66 20.64
CA ALA A 51 -3.28 1.74 20.23
C ALA A 51 -3.72 2.43 18.92
N MET A 52 -4.36 1.67 18.03
CA MET A 52 -4.58 2.04 16.62
C MET A 52 -6.05 2.24 16.24
N LEU A 53 -6.98 1.87 17.12
CA LEU A 53 -8.41 2.14 16.95
C LEU A 53 -8.63 3.64 16.73
N ASN A 54 -9.43 3.98 15.73
CA ASN A 54 -9.69 5.35 15.26
C ASN A 54 -8.49 6.09 14.64
N LYS A 55 -7.32 5.44 14.47
CA LYS A 55 -6.14 5.99 13.78
C LYS A 55 -5.89 5.35 12.43
N VAL A 56 -6.24 4.07 12.28
CA VAL A 56 -6.09 3.33 11.01
C VAL A 56 -7.37 2.55 10.71
N PRO A 57 -7.58 2.14 9.44
CA PRO A 57 -8.68 1.26 9.07
C PRO A 57 -8.51 -0.11 9.72
N LEU A 58 -9.50 -0.52 10.51
CA LEU A 58 -9.57 -1.84 11.14
C LEU A 58 -10.96 -2.43 10.89
N LEU A 59 -11.04 -3.61 10.32
CA LEU A 59 -12.29 -4.26 9.90
C LEU A 59 -12.62 -5.45 10.81
N LYS A 60 -13.91 -5.65 11.10
CA LYS A 60 -14.44 -6.88 11.70
C LYS A 60 -15.15 -7.69 10.63
N PHE A 61 -15.01 -9.00 10.64
CA PHE A 61 -15.67 -9.89 9.68
C PHE A 61 -16.53 -10.93 10.41
N THR A 62 -17.68 -11.31 9.85
CA THR A 62 -18.58 -12.30 10.48
C THR A 62 -18.09 -13.74 10.33
N ASP A 63 -17.29 -13.99 9.32
CA ASP A 63 -16.58 -15.24 9.00
C ASP A 63 -15.16 -15.28 9.59
N GLY A 64 -14.75 -14.22 10.31
CA GLY A 64 -13.51 -14.17 11.08
C GLY A 64 -13.68 -14.63 12.52
N GLU A 65 -12.60 -14.51 13.30
CA GLU A 65 -12.65 -14.75 14.75
C GLU A 65 -13.56 -13.70 15.43
N PRO A 66 -14.43 -14.13 16.36
CA PRO A 66 -15.30 -13.21 17.09
C PRO A 66 -14.51 -12.09 17.76
N ASP A 67 -15.01 -10.86 17.62
CA ASP A 67 -14.42 -9.63 18.17
C ASP A 67 -13.00 -9.27 17.73
N LYS A 68 -12.41 -9.99 16.76
CA LYS A 68 -11.13 -9.62 16.18
C LYS A 68 -11.24 -8.53 15.13
N TYR A 69 -10.21 -7.68 15.13
CA TYR A 69 -10.01 -6.63 14.14
C TYR A 69 -8.87 -6.99 13.20
N TYR A 70 -9.12 -6.75 11.93
CA TYR A 70 -8.24 -7.12 10.84
C TYR A 70 -7.75 -5.89 10.10
N ARG A 71 -6.48 -5.95 9.67
CA ARG A 71 -5.94 -5.03 8.67
C ARG A 71 -5.93 -5.73 7.32
N MET A 72 -6.22 -4.99 6.26
CA MET A 72 -6.05 -5.50 4.90
C MET A 72 -4.62 -5.25 4.46
N CYS A 73 -3.91 -6.31 4.12
CA CYS A 73 -2.54 -6.23 3.63
C CYS A 73 -2.41 -6.94 2.28
N LEU A 74 -1.38 -6.61 1.49
CA LEU A 74 -0.96 -7.46 0.38
C LEU A 74 -0.41 -8.78 0.92
N LYS A 75 -0.75 -9.89 0.25
CA LYS A 75 -0.23 -11.21 0.60
C LYS A 75 1.29 -11.28 0.45
N MET A 76 1.89 -11.94 1.42
CA MET A 76 3.29 -12.35 1.38
C MET A 76 3.39 -13.81 0.89
N ARG A 77 4.48 -14.13 0.19
CA ARG A 77 4.81 -15.48 -0.28
C ARG A 77 6.28 -15.77 -0.09
N GLU A 78 6.65 -17.04 -0.05
CA GLU A 78 8.06 -17.43 0.05
C GLU A 78 8.86 -16.99 -1.18
N SER A 79 10.10 -16.59 -0.93
CA SER A 79 11.09 -16.27 -1.96
C SER A 79 11.85 -17.53 -2.35
N THR A 80 11.94 -17.79 -3.66
CA THR A 80 12.68 -18.92 -4.20
C THR A 80 14.18 -18.63 -4.29
N LEU A 81 14.56 -17.35 -4.42
CA LEU A 81 15.96 -16.92 -4.51
C LEU A 81 16.57 -16.59 -3.15
N PHE A 82 15.73 -16.32 -2.14
CA PHE A 82 16.15 -16.13 -0.76
C PHE A 82 15.37 -17.11 0.15
N PRO A 83 15.85 -18.35 0.32
CA PRO A 83 15.17 -19.37 1.12
C PRO A 83 14.89 -18.89 2.55
N ASN A 84 13.79 -19.37 3.14
CA ASN A 84 13.30 -18.97 4.47
C ASN A 84 13.04 -17.46 4.60
N SER A 85 12.70 -16.79 3.49
CA SER A 85 12.27 -15.40 3.50
C SER A 85 10.93 -15.21 2.79
N LEU A 86 10.20 -14.19 3.23
CA LEU A 86 8.95 -13.77 2.60
C LEU A 86 9.17 -12.55 1.70
N LYS A 87 8.34 -12.43 0.68
CA LYS A 87 8.23 -11.28 -0.21
C LYS A 87 6.78 -11.00 -0.52
N CYS A 88 6.46 -9.75 -0.83
CA CYS A 88 5.20 -9.35 -1.42
C CYS A 88 4.95 -10.22 -2.66
N MET A 89 3.73 -10.71 -2.81
CA MET A 89 3.36 -11.55 -3.94
C MET A 89 3.63 -10.93 -5.32
N PHE A 90 3.58 -9.60 -5.43
CA PHE A 90 3.83 -8.88 -6.67
C PHE A 90 5.32 -8.60 -6.90
N LEU A 91 6.20 -8.99 -5.98
CA LEU A 91 7.63 -8.92 -6.21
C LEU A 91 8.06 -10.01 -7.21
N GLN A 92 8.59 -9.55 -8.34
CA GLN A 92 9.27 -10.39 -9.34
C GLN A 92 10.77 -10.32 -9.07
N GLU A 93 11.43 -11.46 -9.08
CA GLU A 93 12.87 -11.60 -8.83
C GLU A 93 13.48 -12.64 -9.76
N TRP A 94 14.70 -12.41 -10.23
CA TRP A 94 15.49 -13.34 -11.06
C TRP A 94 16.99 -13.06 -10.90
N ILE A 95 17.82 -14.01 -11.30
CA ILE A 95 19.27 -13.81 -11.37
C ILE A 95 19.58 -13.02 -12.64
N ASP A 96 20.43 -12.01 -12.54
CA ASP A 96 20.90 -11.27 -13.71
C ASP A 96 21.91 -12.12 -14.49
N GLU A 97 21.48 -12.62 -15.63
CA GLU A 97 22.27 -13.47 -16.53
C GLU A 97 23.07 -12.66 -17.55
N ASN A 98 22.94 -11.33 -17.56
CA ASN A 98 23.69 -10.49 -18.49
C ASN A 98 25.14 -10.30 -18.02
N PRO A 99 26.15 -10.85 -18.73
CA PRO A 99 27.56 -10.75 -18.33
C PRO A 99 28.08 -9.31 -18.34
N ASP A 100 27.46 -8.42 -19.12
CA ASP A 100 27.86 -7.00 -19.21
C ASP A 100 27.20 -6.14 -18.11
N SER A 101 26.35 -6.73 -17.27
CA SER A 101 25.70 -6.02 -16.18
C SER A 101 26.61 -5.90 -14.96
N ALA A 102 26.60 -4.73 -14.32
CA ALA A 102 27.21 -4.53 -12.99
C ALA A 102 26.60 -5.44 -11.89
N ASN A 103 25.45 -6.06 -12.18
CA ASN A 103 24.75 -6.99 -11.31
C ASN A 103 24.84 -8.45 -11.78
N PHE A 104 25.71 -8.80 -12.72
CA PHE A 104 25.87 -10.18 -13.19
C PHE A 104 25.98 -11.19 -12.03
N ASN A 105 25.20 -12.27 -12.10
CA ASN A 105 25.02 -13.30 -11.06
C ASN A 105 24.44 -12.81 -9.72
N LYS A 106 23.86 -11.60 -9.67
CA LYS A 106 23.12 -11.11 -8.50
C LYS A 106 21.62 -11.16 -8.74
N VAL A 107 20.84 -11.17 -7.66
CA VAL A 107 19.37 -11.09 -7.75
C VAL A 107 18.96 -9.68 -8.14
N ILE A 108 18.17 -9.55 -9.19
CA ILE A 108 17.48 -8.31 -9.55
C ILE A 108 15.97 -8.48 -9.34
N ALA A 109 15.28 -7.38 -9.06
CA ALA A 109 13.88 -7.43 -8.67
C ALA A 109 13.09 -6.22 -9.16
N ARG A 110 11.79 -6.41 -9.41
CA ARG A 110 10.85 -5.34 -9.76
C ARG A 110 9.45 -5.60 -9.22
N CYS A 111 8.70 -4.53 -9.01
CA CYS A 111 7.27 -4.62 -8.71
C CYS A 111 6.51 -4.98 -9.99
N GLY A 112 5.79 -6.10 -9.98
CA GLY A 112 4.96 -6.54 -11.10
C GLY A 112 3.72 -5.68 -11.36
N ILE A 113 3.36 -4.81 -10.41
CA ILE A 113 2.19 -3.92 -10.48
C ILE A 113 2.57 -2.45 -10.36
N TYR A 114 3.77 -2.06 -10.78
CA TYR A 114 4.36 -0.75 -10.47
C TYR A 114 3.45 0.45 -10.74
N ASN A 115 2.66 0.43 -11.83
CA ASN A 115 1.77 1.54 -12.22
C ASN A 115 0.49 1.63 -11.37
N ILE A 116 0.11 0.55 -10.70
CA ILE A 116 -1.07 0.46 -9.82
C ILE A 116 -0.69 0.02 -8.40
N ARG A 117 0.58 0.19 -8.04
CA ARG A 117 1.09 -0.21 -6.73
C ARG A 117 0.34 0.56 -5.64
N PRO A 118 0.14 -0.02 -4.45
CA PRO A 118 -0.56 0.65 -3.37
C PRO A 118 0.04 2.02 -3.04
N LEU A 119 -0.79 2.96 -2.60
CA LEU A 119 -0.34 4.29 -2.17
C LEU A 119 0.72 4.21 -1.06
N THR A 120 0.60 3.24 -0.15
CA THR A 120 1.63 2.92 0.87
C THR A 120 3.00 2.66 0.24
N CYS A 121 3.05 1.94 -0.89
CA CYS A 121 4.29 1.67 -1.62
C CYS A 121 4.78 2.89 -2.40
N SER A 122 3.88 3.67 -3.00
CA SER A 122 4.22 4.87 -3.78
C SER A 122 4.81 5.99 -2.93
N THR A 123 4.41 6.06 -1.66
CA THR A 123 4.82 7.10 -0.73
C THR A 123 6.03 6.73 0.11
N TYR A 124 6.37 5.46 0.22
CA TYR A 124 7.53 5.02 1.01
C TYR A 124 8.86 5.51 0.41
N PRO A 125 9.83 5.96 1.22
CA PRO A 125 9.82 6.03 2.69
C PRO A 125 9.42 7.42 3.24
N ALA A 126 8.73 8.23 2.44
CA ALA A 126 8.31 9.56 2.83
C ALA A 126 7.10 9.54 3.75
N LYS A 127 6.95 10.61 4.54
CA LYS A 127 5.80 10.87 5.40
C LYS A 127 5.46 12.35 5.39
N LEU A 128 4.18 12.66 5.59
CA LEU A 128 3.74 14.02 5.86
C LEU A 128 4.14 14.44 7.27
N GLU A 129 4.51 15.71 7.41
CA GLU A 129 4.57 16.40 8.69
C GLU A 129 3.17 16.57 9.29
N GLN A 130 3.10 16.89 10.59
CA GLN A 130 1.82 17.07 11.29
C GLN A 130 0.91 18.12 10.62
N ASN A 131 1.52 19.16 10.02
CA ASN A 131 0.79 20.21 9.30
C ASN A 131 0.21 19.75 7.95
N SER A 132 0.62 18.58 7.43
CA SER A 132 0.25 18.06 6.10
C SER A 132 0.63 18.97 4.91
N LEU A 133 1.48 19.98 5.12
CA LEU A 133 1.97 20.92 4.10
C LEU A 133 3.41 20.63 3.66
N SER A 134 4.16 19.93 4.50
CA SER A 134 5.53 19.50 4.23
C SER A 134 5.68 18.00 4.44
N ALA A 135 6.74 17.41 3.88
CA ALA A 135 7.07 16.00 4.03
C ALA A 135 8.54 15.81 4.38
N TYR A 136 8.84 14.67 4.98
CA TYR A 136 10.18 14.22 5.29
C TYR A 136 10.36 12.77 4.83
N TYR A 137 11.61 12.37 4.58
CA TYR A 137 11.98 11.00 4.28
C TYR A 137 12.59 10.35 5.52
N ILE A 138 12.21 9.12 5.80
CA ILE A 138 12.90 8.29 6.80
C ILE A 138 13.90 7.43 6.04
N ASP A 139 15.18 7.50 6.37
CA ASP A 139 16.16 6.61 5.77
C ASP A 139 15.93 5.17 6.25
N PRO A 140 15.48 4.25 5.36
CA PRO A 140 15.20 2.88 5.77
C PRO A 140 16.47 2.05 5.97
N PHE A 141 17.65 2.54 5.54
CA PHE A 141 18.94 1.89 5.76
C PHE A 141 19.22 1.71 7.26
N ILE A 142 18.98 2.74 8.07
CA ILE A 142 19.25 2.74 9.52
C ILE A 142 18.46 1.62 10.21
N SER A 143 17.21 1.41 9.80
CA SER A 143 16.35 0.37 10.36
C SER A 143 16.69 -1.05 9.92
N SER A 144 17.63 -1.23 8.97
CA SER A 144 17.95 -2.53 8.36
C SER A 144 19.11 -3.27 9.02
N GLU A 145 19.84 -2.63 9.95
CA GLU A 145 21.01 -3.22 10.60
C GLU A 145 20.67 -4.36 11.57
N GLU A 146 19.44 -4.41 12.09
CA GLU A 146 19.02 -5.44 13.06
C GLU A 146 18.77 -6.82 12.42
N ASN A 147 18.56 -6.91 11.11
CA ASN A 147 18.28 -8.16 10.41
C ASN A 147 19.51 -8.65 9.62
N THR A 148 20.06 -9.79 10.01
CA THR A 148 21.25 -10.38 9.38
C THR A 148 20.96 -10.97 8.00
N ASN A 149 19.69 -11.26 7.67
CA ASN A 149 19.33 -11.81 6.37
C ASN A 149 19.31 -10.70 5.31
N PRO A 150 20.18 -10.78 4.27
CA PRO A 150 20.31 -9.75 3.25
C PRO A 150 19.02 -9.49 2.47
N ALA A 151 18.10 -10.44 2.42
CA ALA A 151 16.80 -10.27 1.76
C ALA A 151 16.01 -9.09 2.36
N TYR A 152 16.13 -8.82 3.66
CA TYR A 152 15.35 -7.79 4.34
C TYR A 152 16.02 -6.41 4.39
N LYS A 153 17.19 -6.25 3.74
CA LYS A 153 17.86 -4.95 3.63
C LYS A 153 17.08 -4.04 2.68
N ALA A 154 16.37 -3.07 3.25
CA ALA A 154 15.47 -2.17 2.52
C ALA A 154 16.19 -1.28 1.49
N CYS A 155 17.36 -0.77 1.85
CA CYS A 155 18.24 -0.01 0.96
C CYS A 155 19.68 -0.53 1.04
N PRO A 156 20.42 -0.50 -0.09
CA PRO A 156 21.81 -0.98 -0.13
C PRO A 156 22.81 0.04 0.45
N ARG A 157 22.41 1.32 0.56
CA ARG A 157 23.18 2.41 1.16
C ARG A 157 22.25 3.40 1.86
N PRO A 158 22.78 4.25 2.76
CA PRO A 158 22.06 5.42 3.25
C PRO A 158 21.54 6.29 2.11
N LEU A 159 20.35 6.85 2.30
CA LEU A 159 19.72 7.75 1.33
C LEU A 159 20.18 9.20 1.56
N SER A 160 20.39 9.95 0.48
CA SER A 160 20.72 11.37 0.52
C SER A 160 19.56 12.23 0.00
N LYS A 161 19.69 13.56 0.05
CA LYS A 161 18.68 14.47 -0.51
C LYS A 161 18.54 14.31 -2.04
N ASP A 162 19.67 14.17 -2.72
CA ASP A 162 19.77 14.07 -4.18
C ASP A 162 18.98 12.88 -4.75
N ASP A 163 18.78 11.83 -3.94
CA ASP A 163 17.95 10.67 -4.27
C ASP A 163 16.48 11.02 -4.57
N PHE A 164 16.02 12.21 -4.15
CA PHE A 164 14.62 12.62 -4.20
C PHE A 164 14.37 13.91 -5.02
N ASP A 165 15.42 14.61 -5.44
CA ASP A 165 15.31 15.96 -6.02
C ASP A 165 14.43 16.02 -7.28
N ASN A 166 14.40 14.94 -8.07
CA ASN A 166 13.63 14.88 -9.32
C ASN A 166 12.19 14.37 -9.16
N ASN A 167 11.70 14.11 -7.94
CA ASN A 167 10.39 13.49 -7.74
C ASN A 167 9.56 14.07 -6.58
N SER A 168 9.99 15.19 -5.99
CA SER A 168 9.33 15.80 -4.83
C SER A 168 7.85 16.14 -5.07
N ALA A 169 7.50 16.67 -6.25
CA ALA A 169 6.12 17.04 -6.57
C ALA A 169 5.18 15.81 -6.66
N ASN A 170 5.60 14.75 -7.34
CA ASN A 170 4.81 13.51 -7.41
C ASN A 170 4.73 12.83 -6.04
N MET A 171 5.82 12.85 -5.27
CA MET A 171 5.82 12.32 -3.90
C MET A 171 4.81 13.05 -3.02
N MET A 172 4.79 14.39 -3.06
CA MET A 172 3.81 15.18 -2.31
C MET A 172 2.37 14.88 -2.75
N LYS A 173 2.13 14.76 -4.05
CA LYS A 173 0.82 14.35 -4.58
C LYS A 173 0.40 13.01 -4.01
N ASP A 174 1.26 11.99 -4.08
CA ASP A 174 0.95 10.64 -3.62
C ASP A 174 0.75 10.61 -2.10
N LEU A 175 1.52 11.38 -1.33
CA LEU A 175 1.39 11.50 0.13
C LEU A 175 0.06 12.12 0.55
N VAL A 176 -0.35 13.20 -0.12
CA VAL A 176 -1.64 13.85 0.14
C VAL A 176 -2.78 12.91 -0.22
N LEU A 177 -2.71 12.24 -1.37
CA LEU A 177 -3.68 11.22 -1.76
C LEU A 177 -3.75 10.10 -0.72
N TYR A 178 -2.61 9.53 -0.34
CA TYR A 178 -2.54 8.48 0.68
C TYR A 178 -3.22 8.90 1.99
N LYS A 179 -2.96 10.12 2.47
CA LYS A 179 -3.62 10.65 3.68
C LYS A 179 -5.14 10.64 3.53
N PHE A 180 -5.67 11.21 2.44
CA PHE A 180 -7.11 11.29 2.23
C PHE A 180 -7.75 9.91 2.04
N GLU A 181 -7.08 8.99 1.35
CA GLU A 181 -7.57 7.63 1.17
C GLU A 181 -7.56 6.82 2.47
N MET A 182 -6.54 7.00 3.32
CA MET A 182 -6.52 6.39 4.65
C MET A 182 -7.64 6.95 5.55
N ASP A 183 -7.84 8.27 5.56
CA ASP A 183 -8.90 8.91 6.34
C ASP A 183 -10.29 8.43 5.88
N PHE A 184 -10.51 8.35 4.56
CA PHE A 184 -11.75 7.83 3.99
C PHE A 184 -11.94 6.35 4.31
N PHE A 185 -10.90 5.52 4.12
CA PHE A 185 -11.01 4.09 4.39
C PHE A 185 -11.22 3.78 5.88
N LYS A 186 -10.66 4.61 6.77
CA LYS A 186 -10.96 4.55 8.21
C LYS A 186 -12.45 4.76 8.48
N MET A 187 -13.03 5.82 7.92
CA MET A 187 -14.47 6.09 8.00
C MET A 187 -15.30 4.92 7.45
N LEU A 188 -14.88 4.32 6.33
CA LEU A 188 -15.53 3.13 5.78
C LEU A 188 -15.42 1.92 6.73
N SER A 189 -14.28 1.73 7.38
CA SER A 189 -14.12 0.64 8.35
C SER A 189 -15.04 0.81 9.56
N GLU A 190 -15.21 2.04 10.05
CA GLU A 190 -16.17 2.35 11.13
C GLU A 190 -17.62 2.08 10.68
N LYS A 191 -17.96 2.40 9.42
CA LYS A 191 -19.28 2.10 8.84
C LYS A 191 -19.51 0.59 8.71
N TRP A 192 -18.52 -0.13 8.18
CA TRP A 192 -18.54 -1.59 8.05
C TRP A 192 -18.73 -2.27 9.40
N ASN A 193 -17.97 -1.86 10.42
CA ASN A 193 -17.98 -2.49 11.75
C ASN A 193 -19.29 -2.30 12.53
N LYS A 194 -20.18 -1.38 12.14
CA LYS A 194 -21.51 -1.25 12.75
C LYS A 194 -22.40 -2.46 12.45
N ASN A 195 -22.25 -3.03 11.25
CA ASN A 195 -22.97 -4.21 10.78
C ASN A 195 -21.97 -5.04 9.93
N PRO A 196 -21.02 -5.72 10.56
CA PRO A 196 -19.99 -6.48 9.84
C PRO A 196 -20.64 -7.56 8.99
N ARG A 197 -19.98 -7.91 7.88
CA ARG A 197 -20.44 -8.92 6.93
C ARG A 197 -19.33 -9.95 6.68
N ALA A 198 -19.60 -10.91 5.81
CA ALA A 198 -18.58 -11.86 5.37
C ALA A 198 -17.49 -11.14 4.58
N SER A 199 -16.27 -11.67 4.60
CA SER A 199 -15.13 -11.09 3.89
C SER A 199 -15.37 -10.96 2.39
N ASP A 200 -16.10 -11.90 1.77
CA ASP A 200 -16.48 -11.88 0.35
C ASP A 200 -17.33 -10.65 -0.04
N ASP A 201 -18.06 -10.05 0.91
CA ASP A 201 -18.89 -8.87 0.65
C ASP A 201 -18.09 -7.56 0.58
N LEU A 202 -16.79 -7.59 0.93
CA LEU A 202 -15.97 -6.38 1.07
C LEU A 202 -15.81 -5.63 -0.25
N ILE A 203 -15.55 -6.31 -1.37
CA ILE A 203 -15.42 -5.66 -2.68
C ILE A 203 -16.71 -4.92 -3.03
N THR A 204 -17.86 -5.57 -2.87
CA THR A 204 -19.16 -4.99 -3.22
C THR A 204 -19.42 -3.74 -2.40
N PHE A 205 -19.19 -3.82 -1.08
CA PHE A 205 -19.28 -2.66 -0.20
C PHE A 205 -18.35 -1.52 -0.64
N LEU A 206 -17.08 -1.81 -0.92
CA LEU A 206 -16.12 -0.79 -1.36
C LEU A 206 -16.58 -0.12 -2.66
N LYS A 207 -17.04 -0.89 -3.66
CA LYS A 207 -17.53 -0.34 -4.94
C LYS A 207 -18.69 0.63 -4.72
N GLU A 208 -19.66 0.27 -3.88
CA GLU A 208 -20.79 1.12 -3.55
C GLU A 208 -20.36 2.43 -2.88
N GLU A 209 -19.48 2.35 -1.88
CA GLU A 209 -19.04 3.52 -1.12
C GLU A 209 -18.18 4.47 -1.96
N TYR A 210 -17.27 3.94 -2.79
CA TYR A 210 -16.43 4.76 -3.67
C TYR A 210 -17.23 5.39 -4.80
N LYS A 211 -18.23 4.70 -5.37
CA LYS A 211 -19.14 5.28 -6.38
C LYS A 211 -19.93 6.48 -5.84
N ASN A 212 -20.34 6.41 -4.57
CA ASN A 212 -21.12 7.47 -3.92
C ASN A 212 -20.28 8.61 -3.34
N ARG A 213 -18.95 8.52 -3.40
CA ARG A 213 -18.02 9.51 -2.84
C ARG A 213 -18.11 10.86 -3.54
N VAL A 214 -18.31 10.87 -4.86
CA VAL A 214 -18.43 12.09 -5.67
C VAL A 214 -19.87 12.27 -6.10
N LYS A 215 -20.50 13.38 -5.68
CA LYS A 215 -21.87 13.71 -6.04
C LYS A 215 -21.91 14.57 -7.30
N PHE A 216 -22.72 14.18 -8.27
CA PHE A 216 -23.03 15.00 -9.43
C PHE A 216 -24.28 15.84 -9.14
N THR A 217 -24.16 17.16 -9.25
CA THR A 217 -25.30 18.08 -9.17
C THR A 217 -25.44 18.76 -10.54
N PRO A 218 -26.47 18.42 -11.34
CA PRO A 218 -26.68 19.08 -12.62
C PRO A 218 -26.99 20.56 -12.38
N LYS A 219 -26.41 21.42 -13.21
CA LYS A 219 -26.73 22.85 -13.19
C LYS A 219 -28.10 23.04 -13.84
N GLU A 220 -29.06 23.60 -13.11
CA GLU A 220 -30.34 24.01 -13.70
C GLU A 220 -30.08 25.07 -14.77
N ILE A 221 -30.49 24.79 -16.01
CA ILE A 221 -30.49 25.77 -17.08
C ILE A 221 -31.76 26.61 -16.88
N SER A 222 -31.61 27.81 -16.33
CA SER A 222 -32.71 28.76 -16.28
C SER A 222 -33.10 29.15 -17.70
N SER A 223 -34.31 28.77 -18.11
CA SER A 223 -34.93 29.20 -19.37
C SER A 223 -34.91 30.74 -19.46
N PRO A 224 -34.56 31.34 -20.61
CA PRO A 224 -34.62 32.79 -20.75
C PRO A 224 -36.06 33.24 -20.51
N GLN A 225 -36.25 34.15 -19.56
CA GLN A 225 -37.52 34.86 -19.42
C GLN A 225 -37.79 35.58 -20.75
N LYS A 226 -38.86 35.16 -21.44
CA LYS A 226 -39.37 35.88 -22.60
C LYS A 226 -39.90 37.22 -22.09
N ASN A 227 -39.20 38.30 -22.43
CA ASN A 227 -39.72 39.66 -22.37
C ASN A 227 -40.86 39.85 -23.39
#